data_AF-A0A7G8WGI6-F1
#
_entry.id   AF-A0A7G8WGI6-F1
#
_cell.length_a   1.000
_cell.length_b   1.000
_cell.length_c   1.000
_cell.angle_alpha   90.00
_cell.angle_beta   90.00
_cell.angle_gamma   90.00
#
_symmetry.space_group_name_H-M   'P 1'
#
loop_
_entity.id
_entity.type
_entity.pdbx_description
1 polymer ?
#
loop_
_entity_poly.entity_id
_entity_poly.type
_entity_poly.pdbx_seq_one_letter_code
_entity_poly.pdbx_strand_id
1 'polypeptide(L)'
;MANDELTDLEGMEVPQRLLELPGGPLPTDWAGLPLHVELGFEFASGEMALPDTGWRQLAGTDYGVENDPRWGTVIAAPTGDGTGRWLLMHLSRTDVGWNGWLPWATTPRPGQSARKRGLRLSWPSSWLEVTTSELLGLTVTLHRDGGELAWDADDRLDVVGWVQDATTGESLPFSPRQVFSGTGDPLPADVTSIDLPIRWLTTDVERLAPGEYQVAATMASLNVKADPCRLSLRSAQAGSH
;
A
#
# COMPACT_ATOMS: atom_id res chain seq x y z
N MET A 1 3.37 26.14 -7.04
CA MET A 1 3.79 25.48 -5.78
C MET A 1 4.66 24.31 -6.19
N ALA A 2 5.90 24.22 -5.74
CA ALA A 2 6.70 23.02 -5.98
C ALA A 2 6.00 21.86 -5.26
N ASN A 3 5.77 20.75 -5.95
CA ASN A 3 5.31 19.53 -5.27
C ASN A 3 6.42 19.13 -4.32
N ASP A 4 6.16 19.16 -3.01
CA ASP A 4 7.09 18.57 -2.05
C ASP A 4 7.27 17.10 -2.41
N GLU A 5 8.52 16.68 -2.56
CA GLU A 5 8.85 15.29 -2.75
C GLU A 5 8.37 14.50 -1.53
N LEU A 6 7.65 13.40 -1.77
CA LEU A 6 7.15 12.52 -0.72
C LEU A 6 8.13 11.36 -0.55
N THR A 7 8.32 10.97 0.70
CA THR A 7 9.15 9.85 1.15
C THR A 7 8.26 8.89 1.90
N ASP A 8 8.36 7.61 1.57
CA ASP A 8 7.67 6.54 2.28
C ASP A 8 8.53 6.07 3.45
N LEU A 9 7.92 6.07 4.64
CA LEU A 9 8.45 5.47 5.84
C LEU A 9 7.41 4.48 6.35
N GLU A 10 7.67 3.18 6.15
CA GLU A 10 6.80 2.09 6.59
C GLU A 10 5.35 2.23 6.07
N GLY A 11 5.18 2.63 4.81
CA GLY A 11 3.86 2.84 4.20
C GLY A 11 3.21 4.18 4.52
N MET A 12 3.86 5.05 5.32
CA MET A 12 3.44 6.42 5.52
C MET A 12 4.18 7.36 4.57
N GLU A 13 3.45 8.06 3.69
CA GLU A 13 4.02 9.11 2.85
C GLU A 13 4.16 10.42 3.64
N VAL A 14 5.38 10.94 3.73
CA VAL A 14 5.71 12.20 4.39
C VAL A 14 6.48 13.13 3.47
N PRO A 15 6.27 14.45 3.56
CA PRO A 15 7.12 15.40 2.85
C PRO A 15 8.59 15.25 3.27
N GLN A 16 9.48 15.08 2.30
CA GLN A 16 10.93 14.92 2.51
C GLN A 16 11.52 16.02 3.40
N ARG A 17 11.05 17.26 3.23
CA ARG A 17 11.46 18.40 4.07
C ARG A 17 11.27 18.18 5.57
N LEU A 18 10.25 17.41 5.99
CA LEU A 18 10.03 17.13 7.42
C LEU A 18 11.15 16.25 7.98
N LEU A 19 11.76 15.40 7.14
CA LEU A 19 12.90 14.57 7.51
C LEU A 19 14.20 15.39 7.61
N GLU A 20 14.26 16.52 6.90
CA GLU A 20 15.41 17.42 6.87
C GLU A 20 15.39 18.47 7.99
N LEU A 21 14.24 18.68 8.64
CA LEU A 21 14.13 19.59 9.77
C LEU A 21 15.01 19.13 10.94
N PRO A 22 15.52 20.07 11.76
CA PRO A 22 16.14 19.71 13.04
C PRO A 22 15.16 18.93 13.92
N GLY A 23 15.62 17.82 14.50
CA GLY A 23 14.85 17.06 15.47
C GLY A 23 15.20 17.41 16.92
N GLY A 24 14.29 17.11 17.84
CA GLY A 24 14.45 17.30 19.27
C GLY A 24 14.80 16.01 20.02
N PRO A 25 14.87 16.07 21.37
CA PRO A 25 14.99 14.86 22.19
C PRO A 25 13.75 13.98 22.07
N LEU A 26 13.88 12.69 22.41
CA LEU A 26 12.71 11.83 22.57
C LEU A 26 11.79 12.43 23.65
N PRO A 27 10.51 12.70 23.35
CA PRO A 27 9.59 13.25 24.34
C PRO A 27 9.38 12.28 25.50
N THR A 28 9.42 12.78 26.74
CA THR A 28 9.00 12.01 27.93
C THR A 28 7.50 12.16 28.22
N ASP A 29 6.88 13.17 27.63
CA ASP A 29 5.44 13.42 27.65
C ASP A 29 4.98 13.96 26.29
N TRP A 30 3.71 13.78 25.98
CA TRP A 30 3.09 14.34 24.79
C TRP A 30 1.81 15.05 25.18
N ALA A 31 1.70 16.34 24.81
CA ALA A 31 0.60 17.20 25.25
C ALA A 31 0.36 17.19 26.78
N GLY A 32 1.45 17.14 27.57
CA GLY A 32 1.39 17.19 29.04
C GLY A 32 1.00 15.88 29.73
N LEU A 33 0.93 14.76 29.00
CA LEU A 33 0.67 13.43 29.54
C LEU A 33 1.89 12.51 29.36
N PRO A 34 2.21 11.64 30.33
CA PRO A 34 3.37 10.75 30.23
C PRO A 34 3.36 9.90 28.96
N LEU A 35 4.54 9.70 28.36
CA LEU A 35 4.74 8.78 27.24
C LEU A 35 5.38 7.48 27.75
N HIS A 36 4.68 6.36 27.53
CA HIS A 36 5.20 5.01 27.71
C HIS A 36 5.59 4.43 26.36
N VAL A 37 6.84 3.98 26.23
CA VAL A 37 7.34 3.40 24.98
C VAL A 37 7.35 1.88 25.09
N GLU A 38 6.64 1.23 24.18
CA GLU A 38 6.70 -0.21 23.94
C GLU A 38 7.62 -0.49 22.75
N LEU A 39 8.62 -1.34 22.99
CA LEU A 39 9.63 -1.71 22.02
C LEU A 39 9.19 -2.95 21.25
N GLY A 40 9.31 -2.91 19.92
CA GLY A 40 9.15 -4.07 19.06
C GLY A 40 10.24 -5.13 19.25
N PHE A 41 10.06 -6.28 18.61
CA PHE A 41 10.90 -7.47 18.80
C PHE A 41 12.40 -7.22 18.52
N GLU A 42 12.73 -6.42 17.50
CA GLU A 42 14.13 -6.09 17.16
C GLU A 42 14.82 -5.20 18.22
N PHE A 43 14.05 -4.39 18.94
CA PHE A 43 14.59 -3.55 20.01
C PHE A 43 14.72 -4.33 21.32
N ALA A 44 13.77 -5.23 21.59
CA ALA A 44 13.78 -6.08 22.77
C ALA A 44 14.98 -7.06 22.80
N SER A 45 15.52 -7.44 21.64
CA SER A 45 16.73 -8.28 21.53
C SER A 45 18.03 -7.55 21.85
N GLY A 46 18.00 -6.22 22.04
CA GLY A 46 19.17 -5.39 22.33
C GLY A 46 20.01 -5.04 21.09
N GLU A 47 19.50 -5.29 19.89
CA GLU A 47 20.22 -5.05 18.63
C GLU A 47 20.27 -3.55 18.25
N MET A 48 19.44 -2.70 18.88
CA MET A 48 19.38 -1.27 18.56
C MET A 48 18.98 -0.41 19.76
N ALA A 49 19.69 0.70 19.98
CA ALA A 49 19.37 1.69 21.00
C ALA A 49 18.48 2.82 20.45
N LEU A 50 17.62 3.40 21.30
CA LEU A 50 16.85 4.58 20.92
C LEU A 50 17.76 5.81 20.81
N PRO A 51 17.61 6.63 19.75
CA PRO A 51 18.31 7.91 19.64
C PRO A 51 17.87 8.88 20.75
N ASP A 52 18.84 9.51 21.41
CA ASP A 52 18.56 10.55 22.41
C ASP A 52 18.00 11.84 21.77
N THR A 53 18.26 12.07 20.49
CA THR A 53 17.86 13.27 19.74
C THR A 53 17.49 12.95 18.29
N GLY A 54 16.94 13.92 17.57
CA GLY A 54 16.54 13.77 16.17
C GLY A 54 15.06 13.42 15.97
N TRP A 55 14.27 13.40 17.04
CA TRP A 55 12.84 13.11 16.99
C TRP A 55 12.04 14.29 16.42
N ARG A 56 11.15 13.99 15.48
CA ARG A 56 10.32 14.98 14.77
C ARG A 56 8.90 14.46 14.69
N GLN A 57 7.92 15.34 14.76
CA GLN A 57 6.55 14.99 14.46
C GLN A 57 6.34 14.94 12.94
N LEU A 58 5.89 13.79 12.44
CA LEU A 58 5.60 13.57 11.03
C LEU A 58 4.10 13.71 10.74
N ALA A 59 3.25 13.29 11.67
CA ALA A 59 1.79 13.41 11.59
C ALA A 59 1.21 13.70 12.98
N GLY A 60 0.03 14.33 13.04
CA GLY A 60 -0.61 14.74 14.29
C GLY A 60 -2.14 14.67 14.25
N THR A 61 -2.74 14.53 15.42
CA THR A 61 -4.18 14.40 15.66
C THR A 61 -5.00 15.69 15.50
N ASP A 62 -4.42 16.78 14.96
CA ASP A 62 -5.18 18.02 14.67
C ASP A 62 -6.20 17.85 13.52
N TYR A 63 -6.26 16.67 12.89
CA TYR A 63 -7.23 16.30 11.84
C TYR A 63 -8.29 15.32 12.35
N GLY A 64 -9.30 15.84 13.07
CA GLY A 64 -10.73 15.47 13.03
C GLY A 64 -11.23 14.05 12.71
N VAL A 65 -10.50 12.96 12.97
CA VAL A 65 -11.01 11.59 12.82
C VAL A 65 -11.04 10.93 14.20
N GLU A 66 -12.10 11.25 14.97
CA GLU A 66 -12.24 10.93 16.40
C GLU A 66 -12.21 9.43 16.78
N ASN A 67 -12.05 8.47 15.87
CA ASN A 67 -12.25 7.04 16.22
C ASN A 67 -11.38 6.01 15.47
N ASP A 68 -10.25 6.38 14.84
CA ASP A 68 -9.28 5.35 14.38
C ASP A 68 -8.06 5.28 15.32
N PRO A 69 -7.93 4.22 16.14
CA PRO A 69 -6.79 4.04 17.03
C PRO A 69 -5.44 3.90 16.30
N ARG A 70 -5.43 3.75 14.96
CA ARG A 70 -4.21 3.71 14.14
C ARG A 70 -3.66 5.09 13.77
N TRP A 71 -4.43 6.16 13.92
CA TRP A 71 -4.03 7.52 13.52
C TRP A 71 -3.74 8.40 14.73
N GLY A 72 -2.87 7.87 15.58
CA GLY A 72 -2.17 8.63 16.59
C GLY A 72 -1.18 9.64 16.00
N THR A 73 -0.60 10.48 16.85
CA THR A 73 0.59 11.26 16.47
C THR A 73 1.69 10.31 16.03
N VAL A 74 2.39 10.62 14.94
CA VAL A 74 3.56 9.84 14.51
C VAL A 74 4.80 10.70 14.67
N ILE A 75 5.79 10.17 15.38
CA ILE A 75 7.11 10.79 15.50
C ILE A 75 8.18 9.87 14.89
N ALA A 76 9.26 10.46 14.39
CA ALA A 76 10.38 9.69 13.85
C ALA A 76 11.74 10.32 14.09
N ALA A 77 12.77 9.48 14.16
CA ALA A 77 14.16 9.88 14.31
C ALA A 77 15.09 9.00 13.45
N PRO A 78 16.21 9.53 12.93
CA PRO A 78 17.25 8.68 12.36
C PRO A 78 17.89 7.83 13.47
N THR A 79 18.26 6.59 13.15
CA THR A 79 18.91 5.65 14.08
C THR A 79 20.26 6.13 14.63
N GLY A 80 20.95 7.04 13.91
CA GLY A 80 22.24 7.59 14.33
C GLY A 80 23.44 6.63 14.17
N ASP A 81 23.20 5.39 13.72
CA ASP A 81 24.22 4.36 13.50
C ASP A 81 24.93 4.47 12.12
N GLY A 82 24.59 5.49 11.33
CA GLY A 82 25.13 5.71 9.99
C GLY A 82 24.50 4.85 8.89
N THR A 83 23.55 3.96 9.21
CA THR A 83 22.86 3.11 8.22
C THR A 83 21.83 3.85 7.37
N GLY A 84 21.50 5.09 7.74
CA GLY A 84 20.46 5.88 7.08
C GLY A 84 19.03 5.40 7.40
N ARG A 85 18.87 4.44 8.33
CA ARG A 85 17.56 3.95 8.79
C ARG A 85 16.91 4.93 9.77
N TRP A 86 15.59 4.86 9.83
CA TRP A 86 14.70 5.70 10.61
C TRP A 86 13.81 4.87 11.51
N LEU A 87 13.59 5.37 12.72
CA LEU A 87 12.63 4.82 13.66
C LEU A 87 11.33 5.59 13.51
N LEU A 88 10.23 4.86 13.37
CA LEU A 88 8.88 5.41 13.44
C LEU A 88 8.23 4.97 14.74
N MET A 89 7.58 5.90 15.43
CA MET A 89 6.82 5.61 16.64
C MET A 89 5.39 6.14 16.47
N HIS A 90 4.43 5.22 16.58
CA HIS A 90 3.01 5.53 16.56
C HIS A 90 2.54 5.78 17.99
N LEU A 91 2.05 6.98 18.28
CA LEU A 91 1.59 7.39 19.61
C LEU A 91 0.08 7.26 19.70
N SER A 92 -0.41 6.30 20.48
CA SER A 92 -1.83 6.15 20.80
C SER A 92 -2.14 6.72 22.18
N ARG A 93 -3.29 7.37 22.34
CA ARG A 93 -3.72 7.93 23.63
C ARG A 93 -4.50 6.90 24.43
N THR A 94 -4.23 6.82 25.72
CA THR A 94 -4.99 6.05 26.72
C THR A 94 -5.47 6.96 27.85
N ASP A 95 -6.21 6.40 28.81
CA ASP A 95 -6.71 7.13 29.98
C ASP A 95 -5.59 7.60 30.93
N VAL A 96 -4.42 6.95 30.90
CA VAL A 96 -3.32 7.20 31.85
C VAL A 96 -2.12 7.91 31.20
N GLY A 97 -2.11 8.04 29.88
CA GLY A 97 -0.98 8.62 29.14
C GLY A 97 -0.98 8.24 27.67
N TRP A 98 0.13 8.49 27.01
CA TRP A 98 0.39 8.04 25.64
C TRP A 98 1.16 6.72 25.66
N ASN A 99 0.80 5.82 24.75
CA ASN A 99 1.55 4.62 24.45
C ASN A 99 2.18 4.79 23.06
N GLY A 100 3.50 4.82 23.00
CA GLY A 100 4.27 4.80 21.78
C GLY A 100 4.67 3.36 21.44
N TRP A 101 4.31 2.90 20.25
CA TRP A 101 4.76 1.61 19.73
C TRP A 101 5.82 1.84 18.65
N LEU A 102 6.97 1.16 18.80
CA LEU A 102 8.11 1.28 17.90
C LEU A 102 8.46 -0.10 17.31
N PRO A 103 8.03 -0.39 16.07
CA PRO A 103 8.13 -1.73 15.49
C PRO A 103 9.56 -2.16 15.13
N TRP A 104 10.21 -1.42 14.22
CA TRP A 104 11.55 -1.67 13.70
C TRP A 104 12.11 -0.39 13.06
N ALA A 105 13.36 -0.42 12.61
CA ALA A 105 13.96 0.66 11.83
C ALA A 105 13.76 0.44 10.32
N THR A 106 13.33 1.46 9.59
CA THR A 106 13.12 1.39 8.13
C THR A 106 14.05 2.34 7.37
N THR A 107 14.46 1.96 6.16
CA THR A 107 15.13 2.89 5.26
C THR A 107 14.08 3.77 4.57
N PRO A 108 14.23 5.10 4.53
CA PRO A 108 13.37 5.96 3.73
C PRO A 108 13.49 5.59 2.26
N ARG A 109 12.35 5.51 1.57
CA ARG A 109 12.30 5.23 0.13
C ARG A 109 11.43 6.28 -0.58
N PRO A 110 11.57 6.47 -1.90
CA PRO A 110 10.73 7.41 -2.65
C PRO A 110 9.25 7.12 -2.40
N GLY A 111 8.41 8.13 -2.20
CA GLY A 111 6.97 7.95 -1.91
C GLY A 111 6.23 7.16 -2.98
N GLN A 112 5.14 6.48 -2.61
CA GLN A 112 4.31 5.69 -3.54
C GLN A 112 3.92 6.51 -4.78
N SER A 113 3.59 7.79 -4.63
CA SER A 113 3.26 8.69 -5.74
C SER A 113 4.41 8.88 -6.74
N ALA A 114 5.66 8.88 -6.26
CA ALA A 114 6.85 8.93 -7.12
C ALA A 114 7.11 7.56 -7.79
N ARG A 115 6.99 6.46 -7.04
CA ARG A 115 7.20 5.09 -7.55
C ARG A 115 6.15 4.66 -8.59
N LYS A 116 4.92 5.14 -8.44
CA LYS A 116 3.80 4.93 -9.38
C LYS A 116 3.90 5.77 -10.65
N ARG A 117 4.73 6.81 -10.68
CA ARG A 117 4.76 7.76 -11.81
C ARG A 117 5.14 7.03 -13.10
N GLY A 118 4.33 7.25 -14.16
CA GLY A 118 4.52 6.59 -15.45
C GLY A 118 4.03 5.14 -15.49
N LEU A 119 3.44 4.61 -14.42
CA LEU A 119 2.79 3.30 -14.43
C LEU A 119 1.30 3.44 -14.71
N ARG A 120 0.78 2.62 -15.63
CA ARG A 120 -0.64 2.53 -15.94
C ARG A 120 -1.05 1.07 -16.06
N LEU A 121 -2.15 0.70 -15.42
CA LEU A 121 -2.75 -0.63 -15.55
C LEU A 121 -3.94 -0.53 -16.51
N SER A 122 -4.09 -1.46 -17.45
CA SER A 122 -5.24 -1.45 -18.35
C SER A 122 -5.72 -2.85 -18.71
N TRP A 123 -7.03 -2.97 -18.89
CA TRP A 123 -7.64 -4.13 -19.53
C TRP A 123 -7.29 -4.19 -21.02
N PRO A 124 -7.33 -5.38 -21.64
CA PRO A 124 -7.13 -5.52 -23.09
C PRO A 124 -8.26 -4.86 -23.90
N SER A 125 -9.44 -4.64 -23.29
CA SER A 125 -10.59 -3.95 -23.88
C SER A 125 -11.41 -3.28 -22.76
N SER A 126 -12.19 -2.26 -23.10
CA SER A 126 -13.17 -1.63 -22.20
C SER A 126 -14.45 -2.46 -22.02
N TRP A 127 -14.64 -3.48 -22.86
CA TRP A 127 -15.71 -4.47 -22.79
C TRP A 127 -15.14 -5.87 -23.05
N LEU A 128 -15.41 -6.80 -22.15
CA LEU A 128 -15.00 -8.20 -22.20
C LEU A 128 -16.22 -9.11 -22.30
N GLU A 129 -16.22 -10.02 -23.27
CA GLU A 129 -17.18 -11.13 -23.31
C GLU A 129 -16.42 -12.42 -23.07
N VAL A 130 -16.72 -13.09 -21.94
CA VAL A 130 -15.97 -14.28 -21.51
C VAL A 130 -16.89 -15.31 -20.89
N THR A 131 -16.44 -16.56 -20.86
CA THR A 131 -16.98 -17.61 -20.01
C THR A 131 -16.37 -17.55 -18.60
N THR A 132 -16.95 -18.26 -17.64
CA THR A 132 -16.42 -18.31 -16.27
C THR A 132 -15.00 -18.89 -16.20
N SER A 133 -14.65 -19.84 -17.07
CA SER A 133 -13.28 -20.37 -17.13
C SER A 133 -12.27 -19.34 -17.65
N GLU A 134 -12.68 -18.51 -18.62
CA GLU A 134 -11.86 -17.43 -19.16
C GLU A 134 -11.72 -16.26 -18.17
N LEU A 135 -12.76 -16.00 -17.37
CA LEU A 135 -12.71 -15.01 -16.29
C LEU A 135 -11.55 -15.28 -15.31
N LEU A 136 -11.36 -16.55 -14.93
CA LEU A 136 -10.26 -16.96 -14.04
C LEU A 136 -8.88 -16.76 -14.66
N GLY A 137 -8.78 -16.72 -15.99
CA GLY A 137 -7.56 -16.53 -16.75
C GLY A 137 -7.32 -15.10 -17.23
N LEU A 138 -8.16 -14.13 -16.82
CA LEU A 138 -7.98 -12.75 -17.26
C LEU A 138 -6.66 -12.16 -16.78
N THR A 139 -6.07 -11.37 -17.67
CA THR A 139 -4.87 -10.59 -17.43
C THR A 139 -5.19 -9.09 -17.57
N VAL A 140 -4.36 -8.27 -16.94
CA VAL A 140 -4.27 -6.84 -17.22
C VAL A 140 -2.86 -6.51 -17.67
N THR A 141 -2.72 -5.51 -18.51
CA THR A 141 -1.41 -5.05 -18.95
C THR A 141 -0.94 -3.91 -18.06
N LEU A 142 0.21 -4.08 -17.42
CA LEU A 142 0.95 -2.98 -16.80
C LEU A 142 1.78 -2.31 -17.90
N HIS A 143 1.60 -1.02 -18.08
CA HIS A 143 2.36 -0.16 -18.98
C HIS A 143 3.29 0.72 -18.16
N ARG A 144 4.50 0.90 -18.67
CA ARG A 144 5.48 1.86 -18.21
C ARG A 144 5.73 2.88 -19.30
N ASP A 145 5.29 4.11 -19.06
CA ASP A 145 5.65 5.27 -19.84
C ASP A 145 7.11 5.64 -19.49
N GLY A 146 7.95 5.84 -20.50
CA GLY A 146 9.41 5.90 -20.37
C GLY A 146 9.95 6.81 -19.25
N GLY A 147 11.15 6.49 -18.77
CA GLY A 147 11.80 7.16 -17.64
C GLY A 147 12.28 6.14 -16.61
N GLU A 148 13.19 6.55 -15.73
CA GLU A 148 13.65 5.71 -14.62
C GLU A 148 12.51 5.55 -13.60
N LEU A 149 12.19 4.30 -13.24
CA LEU A 149 11.25 4.03 -12.16
C LEU A 149 12.01 4.09 -10.84
N ALA A 150 11.44 4.80 -9.88
CA ALA A 150 11.88 4.74 -8.49
C ALA A 150 11.43 3.43 -7.82
N TRP A 151 11.60 2.30 -8.51
CA TRP A 151 11.13 0.98 -8.09
C TRP A 151 11.88 0.55 -6.82
N ASP A 152 11.14 0.16 -5.81
CA ASP A 152 11.67 -0.34 -4.56
C ASP A 152 11.69 -1.87 -4.53
N ALA A 153 12.60 -2.47 -3.76
CA ALA A 153 12.70 -3.93 -3.64
C ALA A 153 11.42 -4.59 -3.08
N ASP A 154 10.55 -3.82 -2.44
CA ASP A 154 9.25 -4.27 -1.96
C ASP A 154 8.09 -4.03 -2.94
N ASP A 155 8.31 -3.31 -4.04
CA ASP A 155 7.28 -3.12 -5.05
C ASP A 155 7.07 -4.43 -5.81
N ARG A 156 5.79 -4.82 -5.96
CA ARG A 156 5.36 -6.12 -6.52
C ARG A 156 4.48 -5.96 -7.74
N LEU A 157 4.59 -6.92 -8.66
CA LEU A 157 3.73 -7.06 -9.85
C LEU A 157 2.43 -7.84 -9.58
N ASP A 158 2.08 -8.10 -8.33
CA ASP A 158 0.82 -8.76 -7.98
C ASP A 158 -0.39 -7.85 -8.26
N VAL A 159 -1.27 -8.32 -9.14
CA VAL A 159 -2.56 -7.69 -9.41
C VAL A 159 -3.67 -8.44 -8.72
N VAL A 160 -4.46 -7.72 -7.94
CA VAL A 160 -5.73 -8.20 -7.41
C VAL A 160 -6.88 -7.62 -8.22
N GLY A 161 -7.95 -8.40 -8.37
CA GLY A 161 -9.16 -7.97 -9.06
C GLY A 161 -10.42 -8.36 -8.29
N TRP A 162 -11.49 -7.64 -8.55
CA TRP A 162 -12.80 -7.93 -8.01
C TRP A 162 -13.88 -7.61 -9.03
N VAL A 163 -14.95 -8.38 -8.95
CA VAL A 163 -16.17 -8.19 -9.73
C VAL A 163 -17.10 -7.25 -8.98
N GLN A 164 -17.73 -6.36 -9.71
CA GLN A 164 -18.65 -5.35 -9.25
C GLN A 164 -20.01 -5.54 -9.94
N ASP A 165 -21.07 -5.17 -9.24
CA ASP A 165 -22.39 -5.07 -9.84
C ASP A 165 -22.40 -4.00 -10.93
N ALA A 166 -22.91 -4.35 -12.13
CA ALA A 166 -22.84 -3.48 -13.29
C ALA A 166 -23.63 -2.17 -13.15
N THR A 167 -24.64 -2.14 -12.28
CA THR A 167 -25.56 -1.00 -12.13
C THR A 167 -25.09 -0.05 -11.05
N THR A 168 -24.69 -0.60 -9.91
CA THR A 168 -24.31 0.16 -8.72
C THR A 168 -22.82 0.45 -8.65
N GLY A 169 -21.98 -0.35 -9.32
CA GLY A 169 -20.53 -0.30 -9.20
C GLY A 169 -20.01 -0.81 -7.86
N GLU A 170 -20.88 -1.34 -6.99
CA GLU A 170 -20.48 -1.90 -5.71
C GLU A 170 -19.78 -3.25 -5.92
N SER A 171 -18.71 -3.48 -5.15
CA SER A 171 -18.00 -4.77 -5.19
C SER A 171 -18.88 -5.90 -4.67
N LEU A 172 -18.92 -7.00 -5.41
CA LEU A 172 -19.50 -8.25 -4.92
C LEU A 172 -18.73 -8.74 -3.67
N PRO A 173 -19.34 -9.59 -2.82
CA PRO A 173 -18.67 -10.10 -1.62
C PRO A 173 -17.26 -10.63 -1.91
N PHE A 174 -16.29 -10.17 -1.14
CA PHE A 174 -14.88 -10.51 -1.32
C PHE A 174 -14.22 -10.84 0.03
N SER A 175 -13.15 -11.63 -0.01
CA SER A 175 -12.37 -11.98 1.19
C SER A 175 -11.15 -11.06 1.31
N PRO A 176 -11.15 -10.08 2.23
CA PRO A 176 -10.03 -9.15 2.38
C PRO A 176 -8.78 -9.79 2.99
N ARG A 177 -8.89 -11.02 3.53
CA ARG A 177 -7.80 -11.70 4.25
C ARG A 177 -6.73 -12.32 3.35
N GLN A 178 -6.87 -12.21 2.03
CA GLN A 178 -5.79 -12.55 1.10
C GLN A 178 -4.80 -11.37 1.02
N VAL A 179 -4.12 -11.08 2.14
CA VAL A 179 -3.02 -10.12 2.18
C VAL A 179 -1.77 -10.87 1.74
N PHE A 180 -1.33 -10.63 0.51
CA PHE A 180 -0.12 -11.26 -0.02
C PHE A 180 1.10 -10.44 0.39
N SER A 181 1.84 -10.94 1.39
CA SER A 181 3.25 -10.62 1.60
C SER A 181 4.07 -11.62 0.79
N GLY A 182 4.69 -11.18 -0.29
CA GLY A 182 5.61 -12.01 -1.06
C GLY A 182 6.73 -11.15 -1.62
N THR A 183 7.90 -11.73 -1.77
CA THR A 183 9.00 -11.17 -2.57
C THR A 183 8.74 -11.44 -4.05
N GLY A 184 8.87 -10.44 -4.91
CA GLY A 184 8.67 -10.53 -6.35
C GLY A 184 9.68 -9.67 -7.08
N ASP A 185 10.08 -10.13 -8.27
CA ASP A 185 11.09 -9.46 -9.08
C ASP A 185 10.61 -8.09 -9.57
N PRO A 186 11.50 -7.08 -9.66
CA PRO A 186 11.16 -5.78 -10.21
C PRO A 186 10.78 -5.88 -11.69
N LEU A 187 9.99 -4.93 -12.17
CA LEU A 187 9.75 -4.79 -13.61
C LEU A 187 11.10 -4.56 -14.33
N PRO A 188 11.51 -5.41 -15.29
CA PRO A 188 12.78 -5.23 -15.98
C PRO A 188 12.87 -3.86 -16.67
N ALA A 189 14.07 -3.28 -16.68
CA ALA A 189 14.26 -1.89 -17.11
C ALA A 189 13.90 -1.65 -18.59
N ASP A 190 14.01 -2.68 -19.42
CA ASP A 190 13.74 -2.70 -20.85
C ASP A 190 12.28 -3.06 -21.20
N VAL A 191 11.49 -3.50 -20.21
CA VAL A 191 10.08 -3.87 -20.40
C VAL A 191 9.21 -2.63 -20.26
N THR A 192 8.54 -2.27 -21.36
CA THR A 192 7.56 -1.16 -21.40
C THR A 192 6.14 -1.62 -21.13
N SER A 193 5.85 -2.90 -21.31
CA SER A 193 4.54 -3.48 -21.00
C SER A 193 4.65 -4.97 -20.69
N ILE A 194 3.86 -5.44 -19.73
CA ILE A 194 3.76 -6.85 -19.35
C ILE A 194 2.33 -7.19 -18.96
N ASP A 195 1.87 -8.38 -19.37
CA ASP A 195 0.57 -8.91 -18.96
C ASP A 195 0.71 -9.61 -17.61
N LEU A 196 -0.14 -9.21 -16.67
CA LEU A 196 -0.14 -9.68 -15.30
C LEU A 196 -1.45 -10.45 -15.04
N PRO A 197 -1.39 -11.69 -14.55
CA PRO A 197 -2.58 -12.45 -14.20
C PRO A 197 -3.29 -11.82 -13.00
N ILE A 198 -4.61 -11.87 -13.01
CA ILE A 198 -5.42 -11.33 -11.93
C ILE A 198 -5.63 -12.39 -10.85
N ARG A 199 -5.39 -12.02 -9.59
CA ARG A 199 -5.87 -12.77 -8.43
C ARG A 199 -7.21 -12.22 -7.97
N TRP A 200 -8.25 -13.03 -8.08
CA TRP A 200 -9.61 -12.61 -7.73
C TRP A 200 -9.84 -12.62 -6.22
N LEU A 201 -10.29 -11.49 -5.69
CA LEU A 201 -10.72 -11.36 -4.29
C LEU A 201 -12.20 -11.67 -4.10
N THR A 202 -13.01 -11.53 -5.16
CA THR A 202 -14.44 -11.90 -5.16
C THR A 202 -14.60 -13.36 -4.78
N THR A 203 -15.46 -13.60 -3.80
CA THR A 203 -15.74 -14.94 -3.29
C THR A 203 -16.48 -15.75 -4.33
N ASP A 204 -16.10 -17.02 -4.51
CA ASP A 204 -16.70 -17.96 -5.47
C ASP A 204 -16.83 -17.35 -6.88
N VAL A 205 -15.81 -16.63 -7.35
CA VAL A 205 -15.79 -15.99 -8.68
C VAL A 205 -16.06 -16.99 -9.81
N GLU A 206 -15.66 -18.25 -9.62
CA GLU A 206 -15.91 -19.37 -10.53
C GLU A 206 -17.36 -19.85 -10.58
N ARG A 207 -18.23 -19.33 -9.71
CA ARG A 207 -19.66 -19.67 -9.62
C ARG A 207 -20.59 -18.52 -9.97
N LEU A 208 -20.04 -17.42 -10.48
CA LEU A 208 -20.86 -16.28 -10.92
C LEU A 208 -21.84 -16.70 -12.01
N ALA A 209 -23.08 -16.24 -11.87
CA ALA A 209 -24.12 -16.49 -12.85
C ALA A 209 -23.82 -15.74 -14.16
N PRO A 210 -24.26 -16.24 -15.32
CA PRO A 210 -24.20 -15.48 -16.56
C PRO A 210 -24.93 -14.14 -16.42
N GLY A 211 -24.35 -13.06 -16.97
CA GLY A 211 -24.90 -11.72 -16.82
C GLY A 211 -23.88 -10.62 -17.09
N GLU A 212 -24.30 -9.38 -16.88
CA GLU A 212 -23.44 -8.20 -17.00
C GLU A 212 -22.88 -7.80 -15.63
N TYR A 213 -21.59 -7.47 -15.62
CA TYR A 213 -20.81 -7.07 -14.46
C TYR A 213 -19.85 -5.93 -14.84
N GLN A 214 -19.19 -5.37 -13.83
CA GLN A 214 -17.95 -4.63 -14.00
C GLN A 214 -16.81 -5.39 -13.33
N VAL A 215 -15.59 -5.19 -13.83
CA VAL A 215 -14.38 -5.71 -13.20
C VAL A 215 -13.41 -4.57 -12.96
N ALA A 216 -12.78 -4.59 -11.80
CA ALA A 216 -11.75 -3.66 -11.42
C ALA A 216 -10.50 -4.43 -11.00
N ALA A 217 -9.34 -3.80 -11.20
CA ALA A 217 -8.05 -4.39 -10.89
C ALA A 217 -7.09 -3.34 -10.33
N THR A 218 -6.23 -3.77 -9.41
CA THR A 218 -5.22 -2.95 -8.78
C THR A 218 -3.93 -3.75 -8.62
N MET A 219 -2.81 -3.13 -8.99
CA MET A 219 -1.49 -3.58 -8.54
C MET A 219 -1.31 -3.16 -7.09
N ALA A 220 -1.30 -4.12 -6.17
CA ALA A 220 -1.51 -3.88 -4.74
C ALA A 220 -0.42 -3.03 -4.09
N SER A 221 0.84 -3.30 -4.43
CA SER A 221 2.04 -2.65 -3.86
C SER A 221 2.05 -1.13 -4.03
N LEU A 222 1.70 -0.65 -5.23
CA LEU A 222 1.76 0.76 -5.61
C LEU A 222 0.37 1.39 -5.82
N ASN A 223 -0.71 0.65 -5.56
CA ASN A 223 -2.08 1.08 -5.78
C ASN A 223 -2.30 1.67 -7.20
N VAL A 224 -1.73 1.00 -8.22
CA VAL A 224 -1.95 1.35 -9.63
C VAL A 224 -3.26 0.70 -10.03
N LYS A 225 -4.28 1.52 -10.30
CA LYS A 225 -5.64 1.07 -10.62
C LYS A 225 -5.82 1.01 -12.13
N ALA A 226 -6.45 -0.04 -12.61
CA ALA A 226 -7.05 -0.03 -13.93
C ALA A 226 -8.41 0.68 -13.85
N ASP A 227 -8.80 1.38 -14.92
CA ASP A 227 -10.17 1.84 -15.05
C ASP A 227 -11.13 0.62 -15.05
N PRO A 228 -12.34 0.72 -14.46
CA PRO A 228 -13.30 -0.36 -14.51
C PRO A 228 -13.64 -0.77 -15.95
N CYS A 229 -13.71 -2.07 -16.19
CA CYS A 229 -14.09 -2.64 -17.49
C CYS A 229 -15.43 -3.34 -17.38
N ARG A 230 -16.25 -3.24 -18.43
CA ARG A 230 -17.52 -3.95 -18.51
C ARG A 230 -17.27 -5.42 -18.87
N LEU A 231 -17.98 -6.32 -18.20
CA LEU A 231 -17.87 -7.76 -18.35
C LEU A 231 -19.23 -8.34 -18.68
N SER A 232 -19.34 -9.08 -19.78
CA SER A 232 -20.48 -9.94 -20.08
C SER A 232 -20.04 -11.40 -19.90
N LEU A 233 -20.55 -12.01 -18.84
CA LEU A 233 -20.27 -13.40 -18.49
C LEU A 233 -21.27 -14.32 -19.17
N ARG A 234 -20.77 -15.22 -20.02
CA ARG A 234 -21.58 -16.19 -20.77
C ARG A 234 -21.55 -17.55 -20.08
N SER A 235 -22.65 -18.30 -20.18
CA SER A 235 -22.65 -19.72 -19.84
C SER A 235 -21.59 -20.44 -20.67
N ALA A 236 -20.82 -21.33 -20.04
CA ALA A 236 -20.00 -22.27 -20.79
C ALA A 236 -20.93 -23.02 -21.76
N GLN A 237 -20.68 -22.89 -23.07
CA GLN A 237 -21.40 -23.72 -24.03
C GLN A 237 -21.08 -25.18 -23.69
N ALA A 238 -22.11 -25.96 -23.39
CA ALA A 238 -21.97 -27.40 -23.26
C ALA A 238 -21.47 -27.92 -24.62
N GLY A 239 -20.15 -28.15 -24.71
CA GLY A 239 -19.55 -28.75 -25.89
C GLY A 239 -20.27 -30.06 -26.17
N SER A 240 -20.89 -30.13 -27.35
CA SER A 240 -21.36 -31.40 -27.89
C SER A 240 -20.10 -32.23 -28.18
N HIS A 241 -20.00 -33.38 -27.52
CA HIS A 241 -18.89 -34.33 -27.64
C HIS A 241 -18.55 -34.70 -29.08
#